data_AF-D2VRP2-F1
#
_entry.id   AF-D2VRP2-F1
#
_cell.length_a   1.000
_cell.length_b   1.000
_cell.length_c   1.000
_cell.angle_alpha   90.00
_cell.angle_beta   90.00
_cell.angle_gamma   90.00
#
_symmetry.space_group_name_H-M   'P 1'
#
loop_
_entity.id
_entity.type
_entity.pdbx_description
1 polymer ?
#
loop_
_entity_poly.entity_id
_entity_poly.type
_entity_poly.pdbx_seq_one_letter_code
_entity_poly.pdbx_strand_id
1 'polypeptide(L)'
;MSAQPNGQNVVNLFVYGTLRPDDDSKAAWTHSFNNPDSYKALAEFGFIEGVKMYFSDYPVAVFTSDPNDRIYGYIISKLLIVADEIEEYPSMYDRTAVHAYPVCKETYDKKVMETNSDECVLIEKSSQNPITAYVYHRSLQHIAEVDKNLNPLAIPQNDWLRRNRQ
;
A
#
# COMPACT_ATOMS: atom_id res chain seq x y z
N MET A 1 1.45 26.08 9.14
CA MET A 1 1.11 25.47 10.45
C MET A 1 -0.15 24.64 10.25
N SER A 2 0.02 23.36 9.92
CA SER A 2 -1.09 22.41 9.73
C SER A 2 -1.48 21.85 11.10
N ALA A 3 -2.73 22.09 11.50
CA ALA A 3 -3.30 21.53 12.72
C ALA A 3 -3.32 19.99 12.61
N GLN A 4 -2.62 19.30 13.51
CA GLN A 4 -2.75 17.86 13.66
C GLN A 4 -4.12 17.57 14.30
N PRO A 5 -4.97 16.73 13.69
CA PRO A 5 -6.25 16.39 14.29
C PRO A 5 -6.04 15.56 15.57
N ASN A 6 -6.80 15.89 16.60
CA ASN A 6 -6.94 15.24 17.91
C ASN A 6 -6.39 13.80 18.00
N GLY A 7 -5.19 13.65 18.59
CA GLY A 7 -4.85 12.68 19.65
C GLY A 7 -5.12 11.18 19.46
N GLN A 8 -5.56 10.70 18.30
CA GLN A 8 -5.61 9.27 18.03
C GLN A 8 -4.20 8.85 17.62
N ASN A 9 -3.52 8.08 18.48
CA ASN A 9 -2.33 7.34 18.11
C ASN A 9 -2.72 6.34 17.00
N VAL A 10 -2.64 6.77 15.75
CA VAL A 10 -2.82 5.88 14.60
C VAL A 10 -1.68 4.87 14.66
N VAL A 11 -1.99 3.62 14.97
CA VAL A 11 -1.04 2.49 15.00
C VAL A 11 -1.35 1.46 13.91
N ASN A 12 -2.26 1.81 13.01
CA ASN A 12 -2.67 0.98 11.90
C ASN A 12 -1.78 1.29 10.69
N LEU A 13 -1.53 0.28 9.87
CA LEU A 13 -0.77 0.35 8.65
C LEU A 13 -1.63 -0.13 7.48
N PHE A 14 -1.54 0.57 6.36
CA PHE A 14 -1.95 0.08 5.05
C PHE A 14 -0.68 -0.37 4.31
N VAL A 15 -0.54 -1.68 4.08
CA VAL A 15 0.65 -2.27 3.44
C VAL A 15 0.26 -2.82 2.06
N TYR A 16 0.98 -2.41 1.03
CA TYR A 16 0.63 -2.69 -0.38
C TYR A 16 1.72 -3.41 -1.17
N GLY A 17 2.93 -3.48 -0.63
CA GLY A 17 4.12 -4.02 -1.28
C GLY A 17 4.69 -5.25 -0.58
N THR A 18 6.02 -5.29 -0.40
CA THR A 18 6.74 -6.39 0.26
C THR A 18 6.34 -6.59 1.71
N LEU A 19 5.82 -5.56 2.38
CA LEU A 19 5.28 -5.68 3.76
C LEU A 19 3.90 -6.35 3.82
N ARG A 20 3.30 -6.75 2.69
CA ARG A 20 2.04 -7.48 2.72
C ARG A 20 2.23 -8.87 3.32
N PRO A 21 1.32 -9.33 4.20
CA PRO A 21 1.38 -10.69 4.74
C PRO A 21 1.29 -11.81 3.70
N ASP A 22 0.72 -11.53 2.53
CA ASP A 22 0.59 -12.46 1.40
C ASP A 22 1.67 -12.26 0.33
N ASP A 23 2.71 -11.46 0.60
CA ASP A 23 3.84 -11.31 -0.31
C ASP A 23 4.76 -12.54 -0.28
N ASP A 24 5.11 -13.01 -1.48
CA ASP A 24 5.90 -14.22 -1.70
C ASP A 24 7.35 -13.95 -2.13
N SER A 25 7.82 -12.70 -2.03
CA SER A 25 9.20 -12.32 -2.39
C SER A 25 10.28 -13.00 -1.56
N LYS A 26 9.91 -13.55 -0.38
CA LYS A 26 10.83 -14.13 0.62
C LYS A 26 11.89 -13.16 1.13
N ALA A 27 11.62 -11.86 1.04
CA ALA A 27 12.46 -10.82 1.61
C ALA A 27 12.72 -11.09 3.11
N ALA A 28 14.00 -11.16 3.51
CA ALA A 28 14.37 -11.58 4.87
C ALA A 28 13.81 -10.64 5.96
N TRP A 29 13.61 -9.37 5.63
CA TRP A 29 13.10 -8.35 6.55
C TRP A 29 11.58 -8.42 6.79
N THR A 30 10.82 -9.21 6.01
CA THR A 30 9.34 -9.24 6.10
C THR A 30 8.82 -10.32 7.05
N HIS A 31 9.70 -11.00 7.79
CA HIS A 31 9.33 -12.15 8.64
C HIS A 31 8.20 -11.84 9.63
N SER A 32 8.20 -10.66 10.26
CA SER A 32 7.15 -10.23 11.19
C SER A 32 5.79 -9.98 10.50
N PHE A 33 5.79 -9.66 9.20
CA PHE A 33 4.55 -9.44 8.44
C PHE A 33 3.98 -10.76 7.92
N ASN A 34 4.83 -11.77 7.71
CA ASN A 34 4.43 -13.10 7.25
C ASN A 34 4.05 -14.06 8.40
N ASN A 35 4.16 -13.60 9.66
CA ASN A 35 3.74 -14.33 10.85
C ASN A 35 2.42 -13.75 11.39
N PRO A 36 1.28 -14.46 11.24
CA PRO A 36 -0.04 -13.99 11.69
C PRO A 36 -0.12 -13.63 13.18
N ASP A 37 0.74 -14.20 14.03
CA ASP A 37 0.75 -13.90 15.47
C ASP A 37 1.42 -12.54 15.80
N SER A 38 2.18 -11.98 14.86
CA SER A 38 2.94 -10.75 15.05
C SER A 38 2.14 -9.47 14.79
N TYR A 39 0.99 -9.57 14.11
CA TYR A 39 0.13 -8.42 13.81
C TYR A 39 -1.34 -8.72 14.15
N LYS A 40 -2.19 -7.71 14.02
CA LYS A 40 -3.65 -7.90 13.99
C LYS A 40 -4.17 -7.40 12.65
N ALA A 41 -4.74 -8.31 11.85
CA ALA A 41 -5.48 -7.96 10.65
C ALA A 41 -6.76 -7.21 11.04
N LEU A 42 -6.91 -6.00 10.51
CA LEU A 42 -8.15 -5.23 10.60
C LEU A 42 -9.00 -5.46 9.33
N ALA A 43 -8.33 -5.63 8.19
CA ALA A 43 -8.89 -6.17 6.96
C ALA A 43 -7.78 -6.88 6.18
N GLU A 44 -8.09 -8.06 5.64
CA GLU A 44 -7.16 -8.80 4.78
C GLU A 44 -7.03 -8.18 3.39
N PHE A 45 -8.00 -7.35 2.98
CA PHE A 45 -7.93 -6.68 1.69
C PHE A 45 -8.65 -5.34 1.73
N GLY A 46 -8.08 -4.35 1.06
CA GLY A 46 -8.61 -3.00 0.99
C GLY A 46 -7.86 -2.17 -0.04
N PHE A 47 -8.31 -0.93 -0.21
CA PHE A 47 -7.63 0.04 -1.06
C PHE A 47 -7.53 1.42 -0.41
N ILE A 48 -6.63 2.24 -0.93
CA ILE A 48 -6.58 3.68 -0.69
C ILE A 48 -6.74 4.41 -2.03
N GLU A 49 -7.24 5.65 -2.00
CA GLU A 49 -7.50 6.47 -3.19
C GLU A 49 -6.43 7.55 -3.39
N GLY A 50 -6.27 8.01 -4.64
CA GLY A 50 -5.30 9.03 -5.00
C GLY A 50 -3.87 8.53 -4.98
N VAL A 51 -3.63 7.26 -5.32
CA VAL A 51 -2.28 6.65 -5.26
C VAL A 51 -2.06 5.69 -6.43
N LYS A 52 -0.90 5.79 -7.07
CA LYS A 52 -0.39 4.82 -8.06
C LYS A 52 0.80 4.05 -7.51
N MET A 53 1.01 2.83 -8.03
CA MET A 53 2.15 2.00 -7.67
C MET A 53 3.09 1.81 -8.86
N TYR A 54 4.38 1.93 -8.58
CA TYR A 54 5.45 1.74 -9.56
C TYR A 54 6.47 0.72 -9.08
N PHE A 55 7.11 0.06 -10.03
CA PHE A 55 8.26 -0.81 -9.82
C PHE A 55 9.55 0.02 -9.91
N SER A 56 10.34 -0.01 -8.83
CA SER A 56 11.76 0.37 -8.80
C SER A 56 12.57 -0.91 -8.57
N ASP A 57 13.41 -0.99 -7.54
CA ASP A 57 13.88 -2.26 -6.97
C ASP A 57 12.82 -2.89 -6.03
N TYR A 58 11.91 -2.04 -5.53
CA TYR A 58 10.83 -2.36 -4.59
C TYR A 58 9.54 -1.62 -5.01
N PRO A 59 8.36 -2.02 -4.52
CA PRO A 59 7.12 -1.31 -4.81
C PRO A 59 7.12 0.08 -4.19
N VAL A 60 6.81 1.09 -5.00
CA VAL A 60 6.72 2.48 -4.56
C VAL A 60 5.31 3.01 -4.80
N ALA A 61 4.63 3.43 -3.73
CA ALA A 61 3.41 4.23 -3.83
C ALA A 61 3.75 5.71 -4.04
N VAL A 62 2.99 6.35 -4.94
CA VAL A 62 3.08 7.77 -5.24
C VAL A 62 1.68 8.37 -5.21
N PHE A 63 1.48 9.41 -4.41
CA PHE A 63 0.21 10.14 -4.39
C PHE A 63 -0.03 10.90 -5.70
N THR A 64 -1.27 10.86 -6.17
CA THR A 64 -1.74 11.53 -7.38
C THR A 64 -2.97 12.39 -7.06
N SER A 65 -3.38 13.21 -8.03
CA SER A 65 -4.60 14.02 -7.92
C SER A 65 -5.86 13.29 -8.39
N ASP A 66 -5.75 12.09 -8.97
CA ASP A 66 -6.89 11.34 -9.51
C ASP A 66 -7.43 10.38 -8.45
N PRO A 67 -8.66 10.56 -7.93
CA PRO A 67 -9.22 9.66 -6.93
C PRO A 67 -9.52 8.24 -7.45
N ASN A 68 -9.49 8.03 -8.78
CA ASN A 68 -9.62 6.70 -9.37
C ASN A 68 -8.31 5.92 -9.34
N ASP A 69 -7.18 6.59 -9.11
CA ASP A 69 -5.92 5.91 -8.83
C ASP A 69 -6.01 5.25 -7.45
N ARG A 70 -5.97 3.93 -7.42
CA ARG A 70 -6.08 3.15 -6.20
C ARG A 70 -5.00 2.10 -6.17
N ILE A 71 -4.43 1.88 -4.99
CA ILE A 71 -3.56 0.72 -4.73
C ILE A 71 -4.25 -0.23 -3.76
N TYR A 72 -3.93 -1.51 -3.88
CA TYR A 72 -4.53 -2.58 -3.09
C TYR A 72 -3.55 -3.20 -2.09
N GLY A 73 -4.06 -3.57 -0.92
CA GLY A 73 -3.22 -4.05 0.17
C GLY A 73 -3.99 -4.52 1.40
N TYR A 74 -3.24 -4.75 2.48
CA TYR A 74 -3.74 -5.18 3.79
C TYR A 74 -3.86 -4.00 4.75
N ILE A 75 -4.83 -4.08 5.67
CA ILE A 75 -4.96 -3.13 6.78
C ILE A 75 -4.63 -3.89 8.07
N ILE A 76 -3.49 -3.56 8.69
CA ILE A 76 -2.96 -4.26 9.86
C ILE A 76 -2.64 -3.28 11.00
N SER A 77 -2.28 -3.81 12.17
CA SER A 77 -1.82 -3.04 13.32
C SER A 77 -0.73 -3.79 14.09
N LYS A 78 -0.08 -3.11 15.04
CA LYS A 78 1.01 -3.58 15.94
C LYS A 78 2.44 -3.55 15.37
N LEU A 79 2.62 -3.32 14.07
CA LEU A 79 3.94 -3.36 13.43
C LEU A 79 4.52 -1.99 13.04
N LEU A 80 3.99 -0.88 13.57
CA LEU A 80 4.41 0.47 13.16
C LEU A 80 5.91 0.73 13.35
N ILE A 81 6.47 0.37 14.50
CA ILE A 81 7.90 0.58 14.79
C ILE A 81 8.76 -0.30 13.87
N VAL A 82 8.36 -1.56 13.68
CA VAL A 82 9.06 -2.49 12.78
C VAL A 82 9.02 -1.99 11.33
N ALA A 83 7.89 -1.44 10.90
CA ALA A 83 7.75 -0.84 9.57
C ALA A 83 8.62 0.42 9.42
N ASP A 84 8.71 1.27 10.46
CA ASP A 84 9.59 2.45 10.44
C ASP A 84 11.06 2.07 10.25
N GLU A 85 11.51 0.99 10.91
CA GLU A 85 12.88 0.47 10.78
C GLU A 85 13.13 -0.09 9.38
N ILE A 86 12.21 -0.88 8.83
CA ILE A 86 12.35 -1.51 7.50
C ILE A 86 12.32 -0.46 6.38
N GLU A 87 11.43 0.51 6.47
CA GLU A 87 11.24 1.55 5.45
C GLU A 87 12.20 2.73 5.64
N GLU A 88 13.12 2.62 6.61
CA GLU A 88 14.10 3.65 6.98
C GLU A 88 13.46 5.04 7.14
N TYR A 89 12.27 5.10 7.75
CA TYR A 89 11.52 6.34 7.93
C TYR A 89 12.21 7.27 8.94
N PRO A 90 12.30 8.60 8.68
CA PRO A 90 11.78 9.34 7.52
C PRO A 90 12.81 9.57 6.39
N SER A 91 13.91 8.81 6.38
CA SER A 91 15.04 9.04 5.47
C SER A 91 14.76 8.56 4.05
N MET A 92 14.21 7.34 3.90
CA MET A 92 13.99 6.72 2.58
C MET A 92 12.52 6.71 2.13
N TYR A 93 11.59 6.73 3.09
CA TYR A 93 10.16 6.79 2.82
C TYR A 93 9.52 7.88 3.67
N ASP A 94 8.52 8.54 3.07
CA ASP A 94 7.58 9.36 3.79
C ASP A 94 6.45 8.49 4.35
N ARG A 95 5.80 8.97 5.41
CA ARG A 95 4.63 8.31 6.00
C ARG A 95 3.47 9.28 6.05
N THR A 96 2.30 8.84 5.63
CA THR A 96 1.09 9.69 5.60
C THR A 96 -0.12 8.92 6.11
N ALA A 97 -0.95 9.59 6.91
CA ALA A 97 -2.21 9.03 7.37
C ALA A 97 -3.23 9.11 6.24
N VAL A 98 -3.87 7.98 5.94
CA VAL A 98 -4.85 7.81 4.86
C VAL A 98 -6.09 7.08 5.37
N HIS A 99 -7.18 7.23 4.63
CA HIS A 99 -8.37 6.40 4.80
C HIS A 99 -8.26 5.17 3.90
N ALA A 100 -8.12 4.00 4.53
CA ALA A 100 -8.17 2.72 3.84
C ALA A 100 -9.59 2.16 3.89
N TYR A 101 -10.06 1.66 2.75
CA TYR A 101 -11.41 1.13 2.56
C TYR A 101 -11.34 -0.39 2.48
N PRO A 102 -11.81 -1.12 3.51
CA PRO A 102 -11.89 -2.58 3.45
C PRO A 102 -12.82 -3.04 2.32
N VAL A 103 -12.39 -4.07 1.57
CA VAL A 103 -13.20 -4.70 0.53
C VAL A 103 -13.05 -6.22 0.56
N CYS A 104 -14.05 -6.92 0.02
CA CYS A 104 -14.02 -8.38 -0.13
C CYS A 104 -13.04 -8.77 -1.25
N LYS A 105 -12.06 -9.61 -0.93
CA LYS A 105 -11.03 -10.05 -1.88
C LYS A 105 -11.63 -10.83 -3.05
N GLU A 106 -12.64 -11.65 -2.81
CA GLU A 106 -13.32 -12.42 -3.84
C GLU A 106 -14.02 -11.51 -4.86
N THR A 107 -14.57 -10.39 -4.39
CA THR A 107 -15.18 -9.37 -5.26
C THR A 107 -14.11 -8.71 -6.14
N TYR A 108 -12.94 -8.42 -5.58
CA TYR A 108 -11.79 -7.91 -6.34
C TYR A 108 -11.31 -8.91 -7.38
N ASP A 109 -11.04 -10.14 -6.98
CA ASP A 109 -10.52 -11.18 -7.87
C ASP A 109 -11.49 -11.44 -9.04
N LYS A 110 -12.80 -11.43 -8.79
CA LYS A 110 -13.81 -11.54 -9.86
C LYS A 110 -13.73 -10.38 -10.86
N LYS A 111 -13.66 -9.13 -10.37
CA LYS A 111 -13.53 -7.95 -11.24
C LYS A 111 -12.23 -7.95 -12.03
N VAL A 112 -11.12 -8.39 -11.40
CA VAL A 112 -9.84 -8.58 -12.09
C VAL A 112 -9.98 -9.59 -13.23
N MET A 113 -10.70 -10.70 -13.04
CA MET A 113 -10.92 -11.70 -14.10
C MET A 113 -11.80 -11.17 -15.25
N GLU A 114 -12.73 -10.26 -14.96
CA GLU A 114 -13.58 -9.61 -15.96
C GLU A 114 -12.83 -8.52 -16.75
N THR A 115 -11.75 -7.98 -16.18
CA THR A 115 -10.95 -6.90 -16.73
C THR A 115 -9.72 -7.47 -17.44
N ASN A 116 -9.77 -7.56 -18.78
CA ASN A 116 -8.64 -8.02 -19.61
C ASN A 116 -7.55 -6.94 -19.80
N SER A 117 -7.48 -5.93 -18.93
CA SER A 117 -6.53 -4.82 -19.01
C SER A 117 -5.70 -4.68 -17.75
N ASP A 118 -4.54 -4.03 -17.91
CA ASP A 118 -3.68 -3.59 -16.81
C ASP A 118 -4.23 -2.36 -16.07
N GLU A 119 -5.43 -1.89 -16.45
CA GLU A 119 -6.08 -0.74 -15.83
C GLU A 119 -6.45 -1.04 -14.37
N CYS A 120 -6.50 0.02 -13.57
CA CYS A 120 -6.90 -0.07 -12.17
C CYS A 120 -8.32 -0.61 -12.06
N VAL A 121 -8.50 -1.72 -11.33
CA VAL A 121 -9.83 -2.22 -11.01
C VAL A 121 -10.51 -1.24 -10.06
N LEU A 122 -11.77 -0.88 -10.29
CA LEU A 122 -12.53 0.00 -9.42
C LEU A 122 -13.59 -0.81 -8.67
N ILE A 123 -13.40 -0.99 -7.36
CA ILE A 123 -14.41 -1.56 -6.45
C ILE A 123 -15.17 -0.44 -5.77
N GLU A 124 -16.48 -0.62 -5.60
CA GLU A 124 -17.28 0.28 -4.79
C GLU A 124 -16.85 0.21 -3.32
N LYS A 125 -16.90 1.36 -2.64
CA LYS A 125 -16.62 1.39 -1.20
C LYS A 125 -17.63 0.49 -0.50
N SER A 126 -17.15 -0.37 0.41
CA SER A 126 -18.06 -1.14 1.24
C SER A 126 -18.85 -0.22 2.16
N SER A 127 -19.94 -0.72 2.75
CA SER A 127 -20.69 0.00 3.79
C SER A 127 -19.92 0.12 5.10
N GLN A 128 -18.73 -0.49 5.21
CA GLN A 128 -17.87 -0.38 6.37
C GLN A 128 -17.20 0.99 6.41
N ASN A 129 -17.06 1.54 7.61
CA ASN A 129 -16.34 2.80 7.80
C ASN A 129 -14.87 2.64 7.37
N PRO A 130 -14.28 3.67 6.73
CA PRO A 130 -12.86 3.65 6.42
C PRO A 130 -12.03 3.56 7.71
N ILE A 131 -10.89 2.89 7.61
CA ILE A 131 -9.93 2.75 8.69
C ILE A 131 -8.80 3.74 8.45
N THR A 132 -8.55 4.64 9.40
CA THR A 132 -7.36 5.50 9.35
C THR A 132 -6.12 4.66 9.60
N ALA A 133 -5.18 4.71 8.67
CA ALA A 133 -3.92 3.97 8.72
C ALA A 133 -2.78 4.80 8.15
N TYR A 134 -1.55 4.49 8.53
CA TYR A 134 -0.37 5.02 7.87
C TYR A 134 -0.02 4.20 6.63
N VAL A 135 0.42 4.88 5.58
CA VAL A 135 1.02 4.28 4.40
C VAL A 135 2.41 4.88 4.18
N TYR A 136 3.37 4.05 3.80
CA TYR A 136 4.70 4.47 3.39
C TYR A 136 4.70 4.76 1.89
N HIS A 137 5.28 5.88 1.49
CA HIS A 137 5.28 6.31 0.09
C HIS A 137 6.54 7.13 -0.22
N ARG A 138 6.76 7.41 -1.51
CA ARG A 138 7.80 8.35 -1.94
C ARG A 138 7.19 9.38 -2.88
N SER A 139 7.70 10.60 -2.83
CA SER A 139 7.42 11.59 -3.87
C SER A 139 8.18 11.25 -5.15
N LEU A 140 7.68 11.69 -6.31
CA LEU A 140 8.42 11.59 -7.58
C LEU A 140 9.77 12.29 -7.52
N GLN A 141 9.86 13.39 -6.76
CA GLN A 141 11.13 14.09 -6.53
C GLN A 141 12.12 13.19 -5.78
N HIS A 142 11.68 12.56 -4.68
CA HIS A 142 12.53 11.66 -3.90
C HIS A 142 13.01 10.48 -4.76
N ILE A 143 12.12 9.91 -5.58
CA ILE A 143 12.48 8.84 -6.53
C ILE A 143 13.54 9.34 -7.52
N ALA A 144 13.37 10.54 -8.10
CA ALA A 144 14.34 11.08 -9.06
C ALA A 144 15.71 11.41 -8.45
N GLU A 145 15.76 11.78 -7.16
CA GLU A 145 17.00 12.10 -6.44
C GLU A 145 17.78 10.85 -6.04
N VAL A 146 17.07 9.82 -5.57
CA VAL A 146 17.66 8.56 -5.09
C VAL A 146 17.94 7.59 -6.24
N ASP A 147 16.98 7.42 -7.15
CA ASP A 147 17.05 6.47 -8.26
C ASP A 147 17.31 7.20 -9.58
N LYS A 148 18.56 7.63 -9.78
CA LYS A 148 19.01 8.46 -10.93
C LYS A 148 18.73 7.87 -12.33
N ASN A 149 18.32 6.60 -12.41
CA ASN A 149 18.03 5.89 -13.67
C ASN A 149 16.61 5.33 -13.72
N LEU A 150 15.70 5.72 -12.80
CA LEU A 150 14.40 5.08 -12.76
C LEU A 150 13.51 5.53 -13.92
N ASN A 151 13.11 4.57 -14.74
CA ASN A 151 11.93 4.69 -15.58
C ASN A 151 10.82 3.88 -14.88
N PRO A 152 10.12 4.45 -13.88
CA PRO A 152 9.22 3.71 -13.01
C PRO A 152 8.15 3.00 -13.84
N LEU A 153 8.19 1.67 -13.84
CA LEU A 153 7.20 0.87 -14.55
C LEU A 153 5.94 0.77 -13.70
N ALA A 154 4.79 1.18 -14.24
CA ALA A 154 3.53 1.04 -13.51
C ALA A 154 3.24 -0.44 -13.20
N ILE A 155 2.81 -0.73 -11.98
CA ILE A 155 2.39 -2.08 -11.59
C ILE A 155 0.99 -2.34 -12.18
N PRO A 156 0.77 -3.44 -12.90
CA PRO A 156 -0.55 -3.79 -13.43
C PRO A 156 -1.62 -3.76 -12.35
N GLN A 157 -2.74 -3.11 -12.64
CA GLN A 157 -3.91 -3.03 -11.76
C GLN A 157 -3.62 -2.40 -10.38
N ASN A 158 -2.43 -1.77 -10.21
CA ASN A 158 -1.96 -1.19 -8.96
C ASN A 158 -1.97 -2.17 -7.75
N ASP A 159 -1.70 -3.45 -8.02
CA ASP A 159 -1.65 -4.50 -7.01
C ASP A 159 -0.31 -5.24 -7.12
N TRP A 160 0.49 -5.18 -6.06
CA TRP A 160 1.83 -5.76 -6.02
C TRP A 160 1.87 -7.25 -6.36
N LEU A 161 0.83 -8.02 -6.02
CA LEU A 161 0.79 -9.45 -6.37
C LEU A 161 0.55 -9.71 -7.87
N ARG A 162 0.25 -8.66 -8.64
CA ARG A 162 0.09 -8.72 -10.11
C ARG A 162 1.34 -8.30 -10.87
N ARG A 163 2.43 -7.95 -10.19
CA ARG A 163 3.71 -7.50 -10.79
C ARG A 163 4.28 -8.44 -11.85
N ASN A 164 4.06 -9.75 -11.72
CA ASN A 164 4.58 -10.77 -12.64
C ASN A 164 3.75 -10.94 -13.93
N ARG A 165 2.73 -10.10 -14.17
CA ARG A 165 1.94 -10.12 -15.41
C ARG A 165 2.54 -9.29 -16.56
N GLN A 166 3.75 -8.76 -16.36
CA GLN A 166 4.52 -8.04 -17.40
C GLN A 166 5.23 -9.00 -18.35
#